data_AF-A0A3P6TL18-F1
#
_entry.id   AF-A0A3P6TL18-F1
#
_cell.length_a   1.000
_cell.length_b   1.000
_cell.length_c   1.000
_cell.angle_alpha   90.00
_cell.angle_beta   90.00
_cell.angle_gamma   90.00
#
_symmetry.space_group_name_H-M   'P 1'
#
loop_
_entity.id
_entity.type
_entity.pdbx_description
1 polymer ?
#
loop_
_entity_poly.entity_id
_entity_poly.type
_entity_poly.pdbx_seq_one_letter_code
_entity_poly.pdbx_strand_id
1 'polypeptide(L)' 'MHPQYQSTAFQFFGLRLTGKHETSSYDKFNWGVANRAASVRLPRSVALNKKGYLEDRRPSSNCDPYQVTRMLAESILLR' A
#
# COMPACT_ATOMS: atom_id res chain seq x y z
N MET A 1 3.19 -5.20 -9.50
CA MET A 1 2.54 -5.82 -8.31
C MET A 1 2.86 -7.32 -8.30
N HIS A 2 3.09 -7.96 -7.14
CA HIS A 2 3.32 -9.43 -7.07
C HIS A 2 2.10 -10.19 -7.62
N PRO A 3 2.24 -11.36 -8.30
CA PRO A 3 1.12 -12.05 -8.95
C PRO A 3 -0.07 -12.44 -8.05
N GLN A 4 0.09 -12.40 -6.73
CA GLN A 4 -0.89 -12.89 -5.74
C GLN A 4 -2.04 -11.90 -5.47
N TYR A 5 -1.96 -10.66 -5.98
CA TYR A 5 -2.92 -9.59 -5.71
C TYR A 5 -4.11 -9.52 -6.69
N GLN A 6 -4.31 -10.53 -7.55
CA GLN A 6 -5.08 -10.38 -8.80
C GLN A 6 -6.55 -10.84 -8.79
N SER A 7 -7.11 -11.48 -7.76
CA SER A 7 -8.30 -12.31 -7.99
C SER A 7 -9.70 -11.77 -7.64
N THR A 8 -9.92 -10.59 -7.04
CA THR A 8 -11.33 -10.15 -6.75
C THR A 8 -11.64 -8.66 -6.84
N ALA A 9 -10.64 -7.78 -6.88
CA ALA A 9 -10.86 -6.32 -6.92
C ALA A 9 -10.29 -5.65 -8.20
N PHE A 10 -10.13 -6.43 -9.27
CA PHE A 10 -9.37 -6.07 -10.48
C PHE A 10 -10.00 -4.92 -11.30
N GLN A 11 -11.30 -4.64 -11.19
CA GLN A 11 -11.98 -3.79 -12.18
C GLN A 11 -11.89 -2.26 -11.94
N PHE A 12 -11.43 -1.79 -10.77
CA PHE A 12 -11.46 -0.36 -10.44
C PHE A 12 -10.15 0.23 -9.86
N PHE A 13 -9.13 -0.59 -9.57
CA PHE A 13 -7.88 -0.06 -8.97
C PHE A 13 -7.14 0.94 -9.86
N GLY A 14 -7.11 0.70 -11.18
CA GLY A 14 -6.47 1.58 -12.14
C GLY A 14 -7.09 2.98 -12.24
N LEU A 15 -8.33 3.16 -11.77
CA LEU A 15 -8.98 4.47 -11.73
C LEU A 15 -8.49 5.32 -10.55
N ARG A 16 -8.06 4.70 -9.45
CA ARG A 16 -7.59 5.39 -8.25
C ARG A 16 -6.07 5.52 -8.23
N LEU A 17 -5.34 4.42 -8.43
CA LEU A 17 -3.88 4.34 -8.33
C LEU A 17 -3.21 4.79 -9.64
N THR A 18 -3.38 6.07 -9.95
CA THR A 18 -2.93 6.67 -11.22
C THR A 18 -1.57 7.36 -11.10
N GLY A 19 -1.05 7.55 -9.88
CA GLY A 19 0.13 8.40 -9.65
C GLY A 19 -0.21 9.89 -9.46
N LYS A 20 -1.48 10.27 -9.61
CA LYS A 20 -2.01 11.62 -9.35
C LYS A 20 -2.85 11.64 -8.07
N HIS A 21 -3.16 12.83 -7.55
CA HIS A 21 -4.05 13.00 -6.40
C HIS A 21 -3.60 12.26 -5.12
N GLU A 22 -2.33 12.39 -4.75
CA GLU A 22 -1.76 11.74 -3.56
C GLU A 22 -1.86 10.19 -3.57
N THR A 23 -1.84 9.58 -4.75
CA THR A 23 -1.82 8.12 -4.91
C THR A 23 -0.60 7.68 -5.72
N SER A 24 -0.12 6.46 -5.51
CA SER A 24 0.92 5.88 -6.36
C SER A 24 0.31 5.28 -7.63
N SER A 25 1.12 5.13 -8.68
CA SER A 25 0.75 4.31 -9.84
C SER A 25 0.58 2.84 -9.42
N TYR A 26 -0.40 2.15 -9.98
CA TYR A 26 -0.64 0.72 -9.73
C TYR A 26 0.53 -0.17 -10.18
N ASP A 27 1.20 0.19 -11.28
CA ASP A 27 2.21 -0.65 -11.91
C ASP A 27 3.54 -0.63 -11.17
N LYS A 28 3.84 0.49 -10.49
CA LYS A 28 5.12 0.72 -9.82
C LYS A 28 4.94 0.69 -8.31
N PHE A 29 5.74 -0.12 -7.65
CA PHE A 29 5.86 -0.08 -6.20
C PHE A 29 6.93 0.95 -5.80
N ASN A 30 6.61 1.85 -4.88
CA ASN A 30 7.57 2.78 -4.28
C ASN A 30 7.23 3.09 -2.81
N TRP A 31 8.21 3.60 -2.07
CA TRP A 31 8.02 4.03 -0.69
C TRP A 31 8.81 5.31 -0.41
N GLY A 32 8.44 6.06 0.64
CA GLY A 32 9.18 7.27 1.02
C GLY A 32 8.77 7.89 2.36
N VAL A 33 9.68 8.70 2.90
CA VAL A 33 9.46 9.46 4.15
C VAL A 33 8.57 10.67 3.86
N ALA A 34 7.47 10.78 4.60
CA ALA A 34 6.46 11.83 4.43
C ALA A 34 5.88 11.98 3.01
N ASN A 35 6.10 11.00 2.12
CA ASN A 35 5.63 11.03 0.75
C ASN A 35 4.23 10.41 0.65
N ARG A 36 3.22 11.25 0.39
CA ARG A 36 1.84 10.79 0.19
C ARG A 36 1.65 10.11 -1.18
N ALA A 37 2.37 10.53 -2.22
CA ALA A 37 2.25 9.90 -3.54
C ALA A 37 2.91 8.49 -3.61
N ALA A 38 3.50 8.00 -2.52
CA ALA A 38 4.13 6.70 -2.47
C ALA A 38 3.13 5.55 -2.22
N SER A 39 3.46 4.33 -2.65
CA SER A 39 2.66 3.13 -2.40
C SER A 39 2.65 2.79 -0.91
N VAL A 40 3.81 2.88 -0.26
CA VAL A 40 3.95 2.78 1.19
C VAL A 40 4.57 4.07 1.73
N ARG A 41 3.93 4.68 2.72
CA ARG A 41 4.41 5.89 3.37
C ARG A 41 5.04 5.57 4.71
N LEU A 42 6.20 6.16 4.98
CA LEU A 42 6.79 6.23 6.31
C LEU A 42 6.52 7.62 6.90
N PRO A 43 5.72 7.76 7.98
CA PRO A 43 5.49 9.06 8.59
C PRO A 43 6.80 9.71 9.06
N ARG A 44 6.88 11.05 8.99
CA ARG A 44 8.10 11.79 9.40
C ARG A 44 8.46 11.51 10.85
N SER A 45 7.48 11.44 11.75
CA SER A 45 7.68 11.11 13.17
C SER A 45 8.28 9.71 13.35
N VAL A 46 7.82 8.72 12.58
CA VAL A 46 8.35 7.36 12.62
C VAL A 46 9.80 7.34 12.14
N ALA A 47 10.11 8.04 11.04
CA ALA A 47 11.48 8.15 10.54
C ALA A 47 12.42 8.85 11.53
N LEU A 48 11.97 9.93 12.17
CA LEU A 48 12.74 10.65 13.20
C LEU A 48 12.98 9.79 14.44
N ASN A 49 11.94 9.11 14.92
CA ASN A 49 11.99 8.32 16.15
C ASN A 49 12.59 6.92 15.94
N LYS A 50 12.83 6.51 14.68
CA LYS A 50 13.31 5.18 14.28
C LYS A 50 12.46 4.02 14.82
N LYS A 51 11.18 4.27 15.11
CA LYS A 51 10.22 3.30 15.61
C LYS A 51 8.80 3.74 15.27
N GLY A 52 7.90 2.78 15.06
CA GLY A 52 6.50 3.05 14.75
C GLY A 52 5.96 2.11 13.68
N TYR A 53 5.29 2.67 12.69
CA TYR A 53 4.52 1.91 11.70
C TYR A 53 4.79 2.38 10.26
N LEU A 54 4.46 1.51 9.31
CA LEU A 54 4.34 1.83 7.88
C LEU A 54 2.86 1.99 7.50
N GLU A 55 2.57 2.81 6.50
CA GLU A 55 1.22 3.02 5.97
C GLU A 55 1.17 2.50 4.52
N ASP A 56 0.56 1.32 4.29
CA ASP A 56 0.29 0.84 2.93
C ASP A 56 -0.95 1.56 2.38
N ARG A 57 -0.76 2.37 1.33
CA ARG A 57 -1.79 3.25 0.75
C ARG A 57 -2.43 2.64 -0.50
N ARG A 58 -2.06 1.42 -0.87
CA ARG A 58 -2.58 0.70 -2.05
C ARG A 58 -3.99 0.13 -1.87
N PRO A 59 -4.41 -0.37 -0.69
CA PRO A 59 -5.77 -0.87 -0.51
C PRO A 59 -6.82 0.19 -0.87
N SER A 60 -7.85 -0.22 -1.60
CA SER A 60 -8.99 0.62 -1.98
C SER A 60 -10.06 0.59 -0.89
N SER A 61 -10.98 1.56 -0.88
CA SER A 61 -12.08 1.62 0.11
C SER A 61 -13.00 0.39 0.08
N ASN A 62 -13.06 -0.33 -1.04
CA ASN A 62 -13.85 -1.54 -1.22
C ASN A 62 -13.05 -2.84 -0.98
N CYS A 63 -11.83 -2.78 -0.44
CA CYS A 63 -11.06 -3.99 -0.17
C CYS A 63 -11.68 -4.81 0.97
N ASP A 64 -11.53 -6.14 0.91
CA ASP A 64 -11.83 -7.00 2.05
C ASP A 64 -10.74 -6.81 3.14
N PRO A 65 -11.10 -6.31 4.33
CA PRO A 65 -10.12 -6.03 5.38
C PRO A 65 -9.43 -7.31 5.90
N TYR A 66 -10.10 -8.45 5.91
CA TYR A 66 -9.52 -9.71 6.38
C TYR A 66 -8.47 -10.23 5.42
N GLN A 67 -8.74 -10.17 4.11
CA GLN A 67 -7.77 -10.56 3.10
C GLN A 67 -6.57 -9.62 3.09
N VAL A 68 -6.79 -8.30 3.14
CA VAL A 68 -5.70 -7.32 3.13
C VAL A 68 -4.79 -7.47 4.35
N THR A 69 -5.37 -7.56 5.55
CA THR A 69 -4.59 -7.73 6.79
C THR A 69 -3.82 -9.04 6.82
N ARG A 70 -4.46 -10.15 6.41
CA ARG A 70 -3.80 -11.45 6.26
C ARG A 70 -2.62 -11.37 5.30
N MET A 71 -2.82 -10.84 4.10
CA MET A 71 -1.75 -10.71 3.10
C MET A 71 -0.59 -9.84 3.58
N LEU A 72 -0.87 -8.76 4.32
CA LEU A 72 0.16 -7.95 4.94
C LEU A 72 0.96 -8.81 5.95
N ALA A 73 0.30 -9.43 6.92
CA ALA A 73 0.97 -10.27 7.92
C ALA A 73 1.77 -11.42 7.28
N GLU A 74 1.20 -12.09 6.29
CA GLU A 74 1.91 -13.12 5.51
C GLU A 74 3.14 -12.57 4.80
N SER A 75 3.10 -11.35 4.26
CA SER A 75 4.22 -10.79 3.50
C SER A 75 5.35 -10.24 4.37
N ILE A 76 5.07 -9.79 5.60
CA ILE A 76 6.05 -9.10 6.45
C ILE A 76 6.43 -9.84 7.74
N LEU A 77 5.64 -10.82 8.19
CA LEU A 77 5.84 -11.51 9.47
C LEU A 77 5.88 -13.03 9.37
N LEU A 78 5.03 -13.63 8.52
CA LEU A 78 4.76 -15.08 8.57
C LEU A 78 5.43 -15.89 7.44
N ARG A 79 6.24 -15.26 6.59
CA ARG A 79 6.93 -15.88 5.46
C ARG A 79 8.42 -15.56 5.52
#